data_AF-A0A3D2TGL4-F1
#
_entry.id   AF-A0A3D2TGL4-F1
#
_cell.length_a   1.000
_cell.length_b   1.000
_cell.length_c   1.000
_cell.angle_alpha   90.00
_cell.angle_beta   90.00
_cell.angle_gamma   90.00
#
_symmetry.space_group_name_H-M   'P 1'
#
loop_
_entity.id
_entity.type
_entity.pdbx_description
1 polymer ?
#
loop_
_entity_poly.entity_id
_entity_poly.type
_entity_poly.pdbx_seq_one_letter_code
_entity_poly.pdbx_strand_id
1 'polypeptide(L)'
;MKVIPTPEGGLPGSQYSLLMRTMNSGIPSMRTHTVQQDDLIANCISRLGTSISPSDIPNVVTRVFLPPADQWEDRSGPHFGFRISASTVTNERTSKGFFGSRSETAEPYWPGIWIHFRSKTNRKVEEDSAFLTVRGNSRGQDVRYKEIPADQFGWWTLGMSVTPNGQIHYYAKPGIEDLTEKDYLTSQFPYSYSARTFRTFFFDVCNKDDGKTWSTPFVIDDTKLYLVNASRVAASVKRKVEREARRKAQMNA
;
A
#
# COMPACT_ATOMS: atom_id res chain seq x y z
N MET A 1 -9.00 13.66 2.68
CA MET A 1 -7.87 13.88 1.74
C MET A 1 -7.91 15.29 1.18
N LYS A 2 -6.75 15.87 0.87
CA LYS A 2 -6.67 17.24 0.30
C LYS A 2 -5.41 17.37 -0.56
N VAL A 3 -5.50 18.05 -1.70
CA VAL A 3 -4.31 18.47 -2.46
C VAL A 3 -3.69 19.69 -1.76
N ILE A 4 -2.39 19.63 -1.47
CA ILE A 4 -1.64 20.66 -0.75
C ILE A 4 -0.35 21.01 -1.49
N PRO A 5 0.28 22.17 -1.23
CA PRO A 5 1.64 22.41 -1.70
C PRO A 5 2.58 21.29 -1.25
N THR A 6 3.47 20.86 -2.14
CA THR A 6 4.46 19.82 -1.82
C THR A 6 5.35 20.28 -0.66
N PRO A 7 5.48 19.47 0.41
CA PRO A 7 6.41 19.75 1.50
C PRO A 7 7.84 19.96 1.02
N GLU A 8 8.60 20.75 1.77
CA GLU A 8 10.02 21.01 1.49
C GLU A 8 10.81 19.70 1.35
N GLY A 9 11.81 19.70 0.46
CA GLY A 9 12.59 18.51 0.10
C GLY A 9 11.86 17.53 -0.82
N GLY A 10 10.68 17.90 -1.34
CA GLY A 10 9.93 17.10 -2.32
C GLY A 10 10.58 17.07 -3.70
N LEU A 11 10.01 16.27 -4.60
CA LEU A 11 10.54 16.07 -5.95
C LEU A 11 10.63 17.41 -6.72
N PRO A 12 11.75 17.70 -7.41
CA PRO A 12 11.86 18.88 -8.25
C PRO A 12 10.73 18.97 -9.28
N GLY A 13 10.05 20.11 -9.32
CA GLY A 13 8.92 20.36 -10.20
C GLY A 13 7.57 19.82 -9.70
N SER A 14 7.53 19.05 -8.61
CA SER A 14 6.28 18.71 -7.94
C SER A 14 5.77 19.92 -7.14
N GLN A 15 4.68 20.52 -7.60
CA GLN A 15 4.08 21.69 -6.94
C GLN A 15 3.02 21.31 -5.90
N TYR A 16 2.41 20.14 -6.08
CA TYR A 16 1.31 19.68 -5.25
C TYR A 16 1.42 18.20 -4.93
N SER A 17 1.07 17.85 -3.70
CA SER A 17 1.04 16.47 -3.21
C SER A 17 -0.29 16.18 -2.51
N LEU A 18 -0.55 14.91 -2.18
CA LEU A 18 -1.81 14.50 -1.56
C LEU A 18 -1.66 14.30 -0.04
N LEU A 19 -2.34 15.15 0.74
CA LEU A 19 -2.50 14.96 2.17
C LEU A 19 -3.52 13.85 2.46
N MET A 20 -3.06 12.86 3.21
CA MET A 20 -3.82 11.73 3.72
C MET A 20 -4.00 11.86 5.23
N ARG A 21 -5.24 12.06 5.65
CA ARG A 21 -5.64 12.01 7.06
C ARG A 21 -7.13 11.72 7.20
N THR A 22 -7.49 11.10 8.31
CA THR A 22 -8.87 10.79 8.70
C THR A 22 -9.14 11.17 10.15
N MET A 23 -10.41 11.40 10.49
CA MET A 23 -10.89 11.61 11.86
C MET A 23 -11.87 10.50 12.28
N ASN A 24 -12.67 10.00 11.34
CA ASN A 24 -13.70 8.99 11.58
C ASN A 24 -13.35 7.79 10.70
N SER A 25 -12.55 6.87 11.22
CA SER A 25 -12.09 5.71 10.46
C SER A 25 -12.83 4.44 10.85
N GLY A 26 -12.76 3.40 10.02
CA GLY A 26 -13.49 2.15 10.26
C GLY A 26 -14.93 2.22 9.77
N ILE A 27 -15.90 1.85 10.60
CA ILE A 27 -17.31 1.75 10.17
C ILE A 27 -17.97 3.14 10.23
N PRO A 28 -18.58 3.63 9.12
CA PRO A 28 -19.27 4.91 9.12
C PRO A 28 -20.30 5.02 10.25
N SER A 29 -20.34 6.19 10.90
CA SER A 29 -21.25 6.51 12.01
C SER A 29 -21.05 5.69 13.30
N MET A 30 -20.01 4.87 13.37
CA MET A 30 -19.63 4.11 14.56
C MET A 30 -18.31 4.63 15.09
N ARG A 31 -18.18 4.75 16.42
CA ARG A 31 -16.92 5.07 17.09
C ARG A 31 -16.50 3.89 17.93
N THR A 32 -15.40 3.27 17.57
CA THR A 32 -14.89 2.09 18.25
C THR A 32 -13.96 2.46 19.41
N HIS A 33 -13.44 3.70 19.43
CA HIS A 33 -12.44 4.15 20.42
C HIS A 33 -11.18 3.27 20.48
N THR A 34 -10.93 2.54 19.40
CA THR A 34 -9.78 1.66 19.19
C THR A 34 -9.12 2.01 17.88
N VAL A 35 -7.89 1.55 17.66
CA VAL A 35 -7.20 1.84 16.40
C VAL A 35 -7.98 1.22 15.24
N GLN A 36 -8.44 2.07 14.33
CA GLN A 36 -9.07 1.72 13.07
C GLN A 36 -8.21 2.24 11.91
N GLN A 37 -8.59 1.86 10.69
CA GLN A 37 -7.90 2.24 9.46
C GLN A 37 -8.90 2.68 8.40
N ASP A 38 -8.49 3.62 7.56
CA ASP A 38 -9.17 3.96 6.31
C ASP A 38 -8.24 3.76 5.12
N ASP A 39 -8.82 3.26 4.03
CA ASP A 39 -8.07 2.90 2.82
C ASP A 39 -8.28 3.92 1.69
N LEU A 40 -7.18 4.35 1.06
CA LEU A 40 -7.19 5.01 -0.23
C LEU A 40 -6.71 4.02 -1.30
N ILE A 41 -7.64 3.54 -2.13
CA ILE A 41 -7.37 2.49 -3.12
C ILE A 41 -7.19 3.11 -4.51
N ALA A 42 -6.05 2.83 -5.15
CA ALA A 42 -5.87 3.19 -6.56
C ALA A 42 -6.75 2.30 -7.45
N ASN A 43 -7.48 2.88 -8.40
CA ASN A 43 -8.35 2.10 -9.28
C ASN A 43 -7.61 1.56 -10.52
N CYS A 44 -6.58 0.75 -10.30
CA CYS A 44 -5.72 0.24 -11.39
C CYS A 44 -6.47 -0.69 -12.34
N ILE A 45 -7.17 -1.72 -11.82
CA ILE A 45 -7.85 -2.73 -12.67
C ILE A 45 -8.87 -2.08 -13.58
N SER A 46 -9.73 -1.21 -13.04
CA SER A 46 -10.76 -0.56 -13.87
C SER A 46 -10.10 0.28 -14.96
N ARG A 47 -9.04 1.05 -14.63
CA ARG A 47 -8.32 1.87 -15.60
C ARG A 47 -7.69 1.02 -16.70
N LEU A 48 -7.01 -0.07 -16.34
CA LEU A 48 -6.30 -0.94 -17.28
C LEU A 48 -7.23 -1.90 -18.06
N GLY A 49 -8.41 -2.21 -17.54
CA GLY A 49 -9.37 -3.13 -18.16
C GLY A 49 -8.92 -4.60 -18.18
N THR A 50 -7.89 -4.95 -17.41
CA THR A 50 -7.35 -6.31 -17.31
C THR A 50 -6.68 -6.50 -15.95
N SER A 51 -6.53 -7.76 -15.52
CA SER A 51 -5.68 -8.11 -14.38
C SER A 51 -4.20 -8.00 -14.76
N ILE A 52 -3.33 -7.82 -13.77
CA ILE A 52 -1.87 -7.83 -13.96
C ILE A 52 -1.32 -9.18 -13.51
N SER A 53 -0.59 -9.86 -14.38
CA SER A 53 0.07 -11.13 -14.08
C SER A 53 1.40 -10.87 -13.36
N PRO A 54 1.83 -11.73 -12.42
CA PRO A 54 3.20 -11.71 -11.90
C PRO A 54 4.26 -11.79 -13.02
N SER A 55 3.96 -12.43 -14.16
CA SER A 55 4.85 -12.46 -15.33
C SER A 55 5.00 -11.11 -16.02
N ASP A 56 4.10 -10.15 -15.77
CA ASP A 56 4.25 -8.76 -16.20
C ASP A 56 5.30 -8.00 -15.34
N ILE A 57 5.72 -8.60 -14.22
CA ILE A 57 6.65 -8.09 -13.21
C ILE A 57 6.23 -6.68 -12.76
N PRO A 58 5.11 -6.55 -12.02
CA PRO A 58 4.64 -5.26 -11.53
C PRO A 58 5.54 -4.72 -10.41
N ASN A 59 5.82 -3.43 -10.50
CA ASN A 59 6.56 -2.66 -9.50
C ASN A 59 5.74 -1.43 -9.11
N VAL A 60 5.54 -1.19 -7.83
CA VAL A 60 4.87 0.02 -7.34
C VAL A 60 5.83 0.81 -6.45
N VAL A 61 5.85 2.12 -6.62
CA VAL A 61 6.69 3.05 -5.86
C VAL A 61 5.87 4.25 -5.44
N THR A 62 6.14 4.79 -4.26
CA THR A 62 5.57 6.03 -3.76
C THR A 62 6.59 6.82 -2.96
N ARG A 63 6.43 8.14 -2.94
CA ARG A 63 7.12 9.01 -1.98
C ARG A 63 6.13 9.34 -0.88
N VAL A 64 6.58 9.26 0.37
CA VAL A 64 5.79 9.59 1.54
C VAL A 64 6.58 10.57 2.41
N PHE A 65 5.94 11.65 2.81
CA PHE A 65 6.49 12.58 3.79
C PHE A 65 5.99 12.18 5.18
N LEU A 66 6.93 11.86 6.06
CA LEU A 66 6.70 11.68 7.49
C LEU A 66 6.77 13.07 8.13
N PRO A 67 5.69 13.55 8.76
CA PRO A 67 5.70 14.88 9.37
C PRO A 67 6.61 14.91 10.61
N PRO A 68 7.01 16.11 11.08
CA PRO A 68 7.71 16.27 12.35
C PRO A 68 6.97 15.58 13.51
N ALA A 69 7.72 15.08 14.51
CA ALA A 69 7.19 14.23 15.58
C ALA A 69 6.00 14.82 16.36
N ASP A 70 5.97 16.15 16.54
CA ASP A 70 4.91 16.88 17.23
C ASP A 70 3.58 16.92 16.47
N GLN A 71 3.57 16.54 15.20
CA GLN A 71 2.37 16.44 14.35
C GLN A 71 1.81 15.02 14.27
N TRP A 72 2.49 14.04 14.86
CA TRP A 72 1.96 12.69 14.93
C TRP A 72 0.76 12.63 15.87
N GLU A 73 -0.14 11.71 15.58
CA GLU A 73 -1.21 11.39 16.54
C GLU A 73 -0.52 10.79 17.76
N ASP A 74 -0.85 11.27 18.96
CA ASP A 74 -0.17 10.86 20.19
C ASP A 74 -0.55 9.44 20.62
N ARG A 75 0.00 8.46 19.91
CA ARG A 75 -0.13 7.04 20.19
C ARG A 75 1.06 6.28 19.62
N SER A 76 1.36 5.13 20.22
CA SER A 76 2.28 4.16 19.62
C SER A 76 1.50 3.13 18.80
N GLY A 77 2.11 2.56 17.77
CA GLY A 77 1.49 1.52 16.93
C GLY A 77 1.53 1.85 15.43
N PRO A 78 0.66 1.25 14.60
CA PRO A 78 0.63 1.48 13.14
C PRO A 78 -0.03 2.82 12.81
N HIS A 79 0.54 3.62 11.91
CA HIS A 79 0.02 4.93 11.53
C HIS A 79 -0.28 5.05 10.03
N PHE A 80 0.55 4.40 9.20
CA PHE A 80 0.42 4.44 7.75
C PHE A 80 0.79 3.11 7.13
N GLY A 81 0.03 2.69 6.12
CA GLY A 81 0.29 1.52 5.29
C GLY A 81 0.50 1.92 3.83
N PHE A 82 1.45 1.28 3.16
CA PHE A 82 1.56 1.25 1.70
C PHE A 82 1.55 -0.19 1.24
N ARG A 83 0.48 -0.58 0.54
CA ARG A 83 0.11 -1.98 0.36
C ARG A 83 -0.26 -2.28 -1.08
N ILE A 84 -0.15 -3.55 -1.44
CA ILE A 84 -0.70 -4.08 -2.70
C ILE A 84 -1.84 -5.03 -2.40
N SER A 85 -2.79 -5.14 -3.32
CA SER A 85 -3.77 -6.21 -3.35
C SER A 85 -3.30 -7.23 -4.37
N ALA A 86 -3.08 -8.45 -3.90
CA ALA A 86 -2.78 -9.61 -4.71
C ALA A 86 -3.86 -10.68 -4.50
N SER A 87 -3.89 -11.68 -5.37
CA SER A 87 -4.67 -12.90 -5.12
C SER A 87 -3.83 -14.13 -5.32
N THR A 88 -4.11 -15.16 -4.52
CA THR A 88 -3.56 -16.51 -4.63
C THR A 88 -4.69 -17.49 -4.96
N VAL A 89 -4.38 -18.77 -5.07
CA VAL A 89 -5.35 -19.87 -5.14
C VAL A 89 -5.24 -20.69 -3.86
N THR A 90 -6.36 -20.86 -3.16
CA THR A 90 -6.49 -21.76 -2.01
C THR A 90 -7.45 -22.90 -2.36
N ASN A 91 -7.31 -24.02 -1.67
CA ASN A 91 -8.24 -25.14 -1.82
C ASN A 91 -9.26 -25.08 -0.69
N GLU A 92 -10.53 -24.83 -1.02
CA GLU A 92 -11.63 -24.94 -0.06
C GLU A 92 -12.22 -26.35 -0.12
N ARG A 93 -12.55 -26.91 1.07
CA ARG A 93 -13.30 -28.16 1.17
C ARG A 93 -14.78 -27.83 1.02
N THR A 94 -15.38 -28.27 -0.08
CA THR A 94 -16.79 -28.00 -0.39
C THR A 94 -17.77 -28.90 0.36
N SER A 95 -17.33 -29.97 1.03
CA SER A 95 -18.20 -30.76 1.93
C SER A 95 -17.46 -31.41 3.11
N LYS A 96 -18.18 -31.55 4.24
CA LYS A 96 -17.72 -32.32 5.41
C LYS A 96 -18.07 -33.80 5.22
N GLY A 97 -17.06 -34.63 4.95
CA GLY A 97 -17.18 -36.10 4.85
C GLY A 97 -15.92 -36.74 4.24
N PHE A 98 -15.81 -38.07 4.33
CA PHE A 98 -14.65 -38.85 3.83
C PHE A 98 -14.47 -38.81 2.30
N PHE A 99 -15.44 -38.25 1.54
CA PHE A 99 -15.40 -38.05 0.09
C PHE A 99 -15.50 -36.56 -0.32
N GLY A 100 -15.02 -35.64 0.53
CA GLY A 100 -15.11 -34.21 0.24
C GLY A 100 -14.29 -33.79 -0.98
N SER A 101 -14.96 -33.18 -1.97
CA SER A 101 -14.29 -32.51 -3.09
C SER A 101 -13.57 -31.23 -2.63
N ARG A 102 -12.54 -30.83 -3.38
CA ARG A 102 -11.83 -29.56 -3.20
C ARG A 102 -12.11 -28.69 -4.42
N SER A 103 -12.43 -27.42 -4.19
CA SER A 103 -12.48 -26.40 -5.23
C SER A 103 -11.35 -25.40 -5.04
N GLU A 104 -10.72 -25.00 -6.14
CA GLU A 104 -9.79 -23.89 -6.15
C GLU A 104 -10.57 -22.57 -6.06
N THR A 105 -10.32 -21.80 -5.00
CA THR A 105 -10.91 -20.48 -4.76
C THR A 105 -9.82 -19.42 -4.84
N ALA A 106 -10.09 -18.31 -5.53
CA ALA A 106 -9.17 -17.18 -5.57
C ALA A 106 -9.24 -16.40 -4.25
N GLU A 107 -8.16 -16.40 -3.47
CA GLU A 107 -8.08 -15.74 -2.17
C GLU A 107 -7.34 -14.41 -2.30
N PRO A 108 -7.98 -13.26 -2.02
CA PRO A 108 -7.28 -11.98 -1.96
C PRO A 108 -6.41 -11.87 -0.71
N TYR A 109 -5.25 -11.24 -0.83
CA TYR A 109 -4.41 -10.90 0.31
C TYR A 109 -3.67 -9.58 0.07
N TRP A 110 -3.21 -8.97 1.16
CA TRP A 110 -2.79 -7.57 1.16
C TRP A 110 -1.43 -7.34 1.83
N PRO A 111 -0.34 -7.72 1.16
CA PRO A 111 1.00 -7.44 1.62
C PRO A 111 1.35 -5.95 1.53
N GLY A 112 2.31 -5.51 2.34
CA GLY A 112 2.75 -4.13 2.30
C GLY A 112 3.75 -3.75 3.37
N ILE A 113 4.14 -2.48 3.33
CA ILE A 113 5.02 -1.83 4.29
C ILE A 113 4.15 -0.97 5.21
N TRP A 114 4.39 -1.07 6.51
CA TRP A 114 3.75 -0.22 7.50
C TRP A 114 4.77 0.67 8.21
N ILE A 115 4.37 1.90 8.48
CA ILE A 115 5.09 2.82 9.34
C ILE A 115 4.42 2.79 10.72
N HIS A 116 5.17 2.37 11.71
CA HIS A 116 4.76 2.38 13.11
C HIS A 116 5.44 3.52 13.85
N PHE A 117 4.71 4.21 14.72
CA PHE A 117 5.25 5.24 15.61
C PHE A 117 5.47 4.69 17.01
N ARG A 118 6.48 5.22 17.68
CA ARG A 118 6.73 5.12 19.12
C ARG A 118 6.69 6.54 19.66
N SER A 119 5.60 6.88 20.33
CA SER A 119 5.45 8.16 21.03
C SER A 119 6.12 8.09 22.39
N LYS A 120 6.89 9.12 22.75
CA LYS A 120 7.50 9.30 24.09
C LYS A 120 6.49 9.43 25.22
N THR A 121 5.20 9.65 24.92
CA THR A 121 4.15 9.63 25.94
C THR A 121 3.89 8.22 26.49
N ASN A 122 4.36 7.19 25.79
CA ASN A 122 4.47 5.85 26.32
C ASN A 122 5.68 5.74 27.25
N ARG A 123 5.46 5.39 28.53
CA ARG A 123 6.50 5.28 29.58
C ARG A 123 7.70 4.40 29.24
N LYS A 124 7.59 3.51 28.23
CA LYS A 124 8.66 2.61 27.78
C LYS A 124 9.45 3.15 26.57
N VAL A 125 9.16 4.37 26.14
CA VAL A 125 9.76 5.01 24.97
C VAL A 125 10.45 6.29 25.44
N GLU A 126 11.76 6.35 25.28
CA GLU A 126 12.56 7.51 25.69
C GLU A 126 12.36 8.69 24.73
N GLU A 127 12.33 8.41 23.42
CA GLU A 127 12.25 9.41 22.37
C GLU A 127 11.28 9.00 21.26
N ASP A 128 10.65 10.03 20.67
CA ASP A 128 9.78 9.86 19.51
C ASP A 128 10.57 9.23 18.35
N SER A 129 10.03 8.16 17.77
CA SER A 129 10.67 7.47 16.64
C SER A 129 9.64 6.69 15.85
N ALA A 130 9.97 6.31 14.63
CA ALA A 130 9.17 5.40 13.83
C ALA A 130 9.98 4.16 13.43
N PHE A 131 9.31 3.15 12.88
CA PHE A 131 9.97 2.02 12.25
C PHE A 131 9.11 1.44 11.13
N LEU A 132 9.78 0.82 10.16
CA LEU A 132 9.16 0.07 9.08
C LEU A 132 8.92 -1.38 9.49
N THR A 133 7.73 -1.88 9.21
CA THR A 133 7.44 -3.32 9.22
C THR A 133 6.99 -3.78 7.84
N VAL A 134 7.29 -5.03 7.49
CA VAL A 134 6.68 -5.70 6.34
C VAL A 134 5.60 -6.64 6.86
N ARG A 135 4.41 -6.50 6.29
CA ARG A 135 3.22 -7.25 6.70
C ARG A 135 3.22 -8.65 6.11
N GLY A 136 2.96 -9.62 6.99
CA GLY A 136 2.82 -11.02 6.63
C GLY A 136 4.12 -11.60 6.08
N ASN A 137 5.05 -12.01 6.94
CA ASN A 137 6.10 -12.94 6.54
C ASN A 137 5.49 -14.29 6.12
N SER A 138 6.32 -15.29 5.81
CA SER A 138 5.84 -16.64 5.47
C SER A 138 4.95 -17.29 6.55
N ARG A 139 5.03 -16.85 7.81
CA ARG A 139 4.17 -17.29 8.92
C ARG A 139 3.01 -16.33 9.23
N GLY A 140 2.79 -15.32 8.40
CA GLY A 140 1.75 -14.31 8.59
C GLY A 140 2.03 -13.25 9.66
N GLN A 141 3.26 -13.18 10.17
CA GLN A 141 3.67 -12.22 11.20
C GLN A 141 4.17 -10.92 10.57
N ASP A 142 3.89 -9.79 11.21
CA ASP A 142 4.50 -8.51 10.83
C ASP A 142 5.93 -8.47 11.37
N VAL A 143 6.90 -8.17 10.51
CA VAL A 143 8.33 -8.20 10.85
C VAL A 143 8.90 -6.80 10.75
N ARG A 144 9.64 -6.37 11.78
CA ARG A 144 10.33 -5.07 11.82
C ARG A 144 11.63 -5.13 11.02
N TYR A 145 11.92 -4.09 10.25
CA TYR A 145 13.13 -4.04 9.39
C TYR A 145 14.00 -2.81 9.59
N LYS A 146 13.43 -1.61 9.71
CA LYS A 146 14.23 -0.37 9.74
C LYS A 146 13.69 0.58 10.78
N GLU A 147 14.57 1.03 11.68
CA GLU A 147 14.28 2.10 12.63
C GLU A 147 14.44 3.46 11.92
N ILE A 148 13.59 4.41 12.29
CA ILE A 148 13.55 5.78 11.77
C ILE A 148 13.54 6.70 12.99
N PRO A 149 14.69 7.19 13.45
CA PRO A 149 14.72 8.18 14.52
C PRO A 149 14.06 9.49 14.04
N ALA A 150 13.53 10.30 14.96
CA ALA A 150 12.72 11.47 14.61
C ALA A 150 13.47 12.54 13.78
N ASP A 151 14.80 12.62 13.90
CA ASP A 151 15.65 13.49 13.09
C ASP A 151 15.74 13.06 11.62
N GLN A 152 15.32 11.84 11.29
CA GLN A 152 15.20 11.30 9.92
C GLN A 152 13.76 11.32 9.38
N PHE A 153 12.85 12.00 10.07
CA PHE A 153 11.53 12.30 9.50
C PHE A 153 11.66 13.27 8.32
N GLY A 154 10.67 13.25 7.44
CA GLY A 154 10.73 13.88 6.13
C GLY A 154 10.41 12.88 5.02
N TRP A 155 10.96 13.09 3.84
CA TRP A 155 10.68 12.25 2.68
C TRP A 155 11.30 10.87 2.78
N TRP A 156 10.51 9.88 2.41
CA TRP A 156 10.91 8.49 2.25
C TRP A 156 10.35 7.95 0.94
N THR A 157 11.14 7.13 0.25
CA THR A 157 10.69 6.41 -0.95
C THR A 157 10.46 4.95 -0.58
N LEU A 158 9.26 4.44 -0.83
CA LEU A 158 8.84 3.07 -0.55
C LEU A 158 8.48 2.36 -1.84
N GLY A 159 8.80 1.07 -1.95
CA GLY A 159 8.50 0.29 -3.14
C GLY A 159 8.31 -1.20 -2.91
N MET A 160 7.51 -1.80 -3.79
CA MET A 160 7.29 -3.24 -3.85
C MET A 160 7.37 -3.74 -5.29
N SER A 161 7.97 -4.92 -5.47
CA SER A 161 8.04 -5.63 -6.76
C SER A 161 7.50 -7.05 -6.62
N VAL A 162 6.81 -7.55 -7.64
CA VAL A 162 6.33 -8.94 -7.69
C VAL A 162 7.05 -9.68 -8.82
N THR A 163 7.72 -10.78 -8.48
CA THR A 163 8.40 -11.64 -9.45
C THR A 163 7.47 -12.67 -10.09
N PRO A 164 7.87 -13.30 -11.21
CA PRO A 164 7.04 -14.29 -11.91
C PRO A 164 6.61 -15.50 -11.05
N ASN A 165 7.41 -15.89 -10.05
CA ASN A 165 7.06 -16.94 -9.09
C ASN A 165 6.09 -16.48 -7.99
N GLY A 166 5.64 -15.22 -8.03
CA GLY A 166 4.71 -14.63 -7.08
C GLY A 166 5.32 -14.22 -5.73
N GLN A 167 6.65 -14.15 -5.63
CA GLN A 167 7.35 -13.57 -4.47
C GLN A 167 7.24 -12.05 -4.51
N ILE A 168 7.26 -11.42 -3.34
CA ILE A 168 7.17 -9.97 -3.20
C ILE A 168 8.45 -9.45 -2.56
N HIS A 169 9.08 -8.48 -3.22
CA HIS A 169 10.29 -7.80 -2.79
C HIS A 169 9.92 -6.41 -2.28
N TYR A 170 10.53 -6.00 -1.16
CA TYR A 170 10.23 -4.75 -0.48
C TYR A 170 11.48 -3.88 -0.42
N TYR A 171 11.32 -2.59 -0.66
CA TYR A 171 12.40 -1.62 -0.72
C TYR A 171 11.99 -0.34 0.01
N ALA A 172 12.94 0.29 0.70
CA ALA A 172 12.72 1.59 1.32
C ALA A 172 14.02 2.35 1.61
N LYS A 173 13.99 3.67 1.40
CA LYS A 173 15.07 4.57 1.83
C LYS A 173 14.55 5.96 2.24
N PRO A 174 15.29 6.68 3.10
CA PRO A 174 15.10 8.12 3.26
C PRO A 174 15.39 8.83 1.94
N GLY A 175 14.73 9.96 1.70
CA GLY A 175 14.84 10.76 0.50
C GLY A 175 13.80 10.45 -0.57
N ILE A 176 13.94 11.16 -1.69
CA ILE A 176 13.00 11.16 -2.83
C ILE A 176 13.53 10.38 -4.04
N GLU A 177 14.79 9.97 -3.99
CA GLU A 177 15.51 9.36 -5.11
C GLU A 177 14.90 8.00 -5.48
N ASP A 178 15.09 7.58 -6.73
CA ASP A 178 14.62 6.29 -7.19
C ASP A 178 15.27 5.13 -6.44
N LEU A 179 14.46 4.11 -6.14
CA LEU A 179 14.90 2.91 -5.44
C LEU A 179 15.83 2.08 -6.32
N THR A 180 16.82 1.48 -5.67
CA THR A 180 17.79 0.57 -6.27
C THR A 180 17.83 -0.74 -5.49
N GLU A 181 18.59 -1.72 -5.99
CA GLU A 181 18.82 -2.98 -5.27
C GLU A 181 19.40 -2.77 -3.85
N LYS A 182 20.17 -1.70 -3.64
CA LYS A 182 20.76 -1.37 -2.32
C LYS A 182 19.71 -0.98 -1.28
N ASP A 183 18.52 -0.59 -1.73
CA ASP A 183 17.42 -0.15 -0.87
C ASP A 183 16.52 -1.31 -0.43
N TYR A 184 16.93 -2.54 -0.74
CA TYR A 184 16.24 -3.78 -0.41
C TYR A 184 16.07 -4.00 1.09
N LEU A 185 14.85 -4.34 1.50
CA LEU A 185 14.51 -4.74 2.87
C LEU A 185 14.45 -6.26 3.00
N THR A 186 13.60 -6.90 2.18
CA THR A 186 13.32 -8.34 2.27
C THR A 186 12.54 -8.85 1.06
N SER A 187 12.48 -10.17 0.92
CA SER A 187 11.65 -10.89 -0.04
C SER A 187 10.80 -11.89 0.72
N GLN A 188 9.49 -11.88 0.49
CA GLN A 188 8.56 -12.75 1.20
C GLN A 188 7.58 -13.41 0.23
N PHE A 189 7.11 -14.59 0.63
CA PHE A 189 5.83 -15.14 0.22
C PHE A 189 4.84 -14.84 1.35
N PRO A 190 4.10 -13.72 1.31
CA PRO A 190 3.32 -13.30 2.46
C PRO A 190 2.25 -14.32 2.78
N TYR A 191 2.16 -14.71 4.06
CA TYR A 191 1.27 -15.80 4.51
C TYR A 191 1.57 -17.14 3.82
N SER A 192 2.80 -17.34 3.33
CA SER A 192 3.21 -18.46 2.46
C SER A 192 2.46 -18.51 1.11
N TYR A 193 1.84 -17.41 0.70
CA TYR A 193 1.16 -17.32 -0.59
C TYR A 193 2.10 -16.85 -1.70
N SER A 194 1.96 -17.48 -2.86
CA SER A 194 2.51 -17.02 -4.14
C SER A 194 1.47 -16.19 -4.86
N ALA A 195 1.82 -14.95 -5.22
CA ALA A 195 0.93 -14.08 -5.98
C ALA A 195 0.61 -14.72 -7.34
N ARG A 196 -0.68 -14.88 -7.65
CA ARG A 196 -1.17 -15.30 -8.96
C ARG A 196 -1.66 -14.13 -9.80
N THR A 197 -2.01 -13.02 -9.15
CA THR A 197 -2.44 -11.80 -9.80
C THR A 197 -2.08 -10.61 -8.92
N PHE A 198 -1.55 -9.56 -9.53
CA PHE A 198 -1.50 -8.22 -8.95
C PHE A 198 -2.79 -7.49 -9.35
N ARG A 199 -3.50 -6.95 -8.36
CA ARG A 199 -4.78 -6.26 -8.58
C ARG A 199 -4.57 -4.75 -8.55
N THR A 200 -4.08 -4.23 -7.44
CA THR A 200 -3.86 -2.80 -7.28
C THR A 200 -2.88 -2.52 -6.14
N PHE A 201 -2.62 -1.24 -5.89
CA PHE A 201 -1.99 -0.75 -4.68
C PHE A 201 -2.92 0.22 -3.95
N PHE A 202 -2.66 0.44 -2.67
CA PHE A 202 -3.46 1.30 -1.82
C PHE A 202 -2.65 1.76 -0.61
N PHE A 203 -3.24 2.71 0.11
CA PHE A 203 -2.66 3.32 1.29
C PHE A 203 -3.64 3.23 2.44
N ASP A 204 -3.11 3.11 3.65
CA ASP A 204 -3.89 3.02 4.89
C ASP A 204 -3.48 4.20 5.77
N VAL A 205 -4.45 4.87 6.40
CA VAL A 205 -4.19 5.79 7.52
C VAL A 205 -4.95 5.32 8.74
N CYS A 206 -4.28 5.31 9.89
CA CYS A 206 -4.87 4.82 11.13
C CYS A 206 -5.08 5.96 12.13
N ASN A 207 -6.20 5.91 12.85
CA ASN A 207 -6.39 6.70 14.06
C ASN A 207 -7.14 5.92 15.15
N LYS A 208 -7.25 6.51 16.34
CA LYS A 208 -7.99 5.95 17.48
C LYS A 208 -9.52 5.88 17.29
N ASP A 209 -10.04 6.46 16.20
CA ASP A 209 -11.48 6.48 15.90
C ASP A 209 -12.33 6.97 17.09
N ASP A 210 -11.95 8.14 17.63
CA ASP A 210 -12.64 8.79 18.75
C ASP A 210 -13.57 9.95 18.32
N GLY A 211 -13.58 10.26 17.02
CA GLY A 211 -14.34 11.36 16.42
C GLY A 211 -13.91 12.76 16.86
N LYS A 212 -12.69 12.90 17.41
CA LYS A 212 -12.12 14.16 17.89
C LYS A 212 -10.72 14.41 17.34
N THR A 213 -9.90 13.36 17.30
CA THR A 213 -8.49 13.44 16.93
C THR A 213 -8.30 13.06 15.46
N TRP A 214 -7.51 13.86 14.75
CA TRP A 214 -7.07 13.53 13.40
C TRP A 214 -5.93 12.50 13.47
N SER A 215 -5.89 11.59 12.50
CA SER A 215 -4.70 10.78 12.23
C SER A 215 -3.49 11.67 11.92
N THR A 216 -2.30 11.09 12.02
CA THR A 216 -1.06 11.71 11.53
C THR A 216 -1.21 12.17 10.07
N PRO A 217 -0.77 13.41 9.72
CA PRO A 217 -1.01 14.02 8.41
C PRO A 217 0.04 13.58 7.37
N PHE A 218 0.06 12.31 6.99
CA PHE A 218 0.96 11.84 5.94
C PHE A 218 0.69 12.52 4.60
N VAL A 219 1.74 12.78 3.84
CA VAL A 219 1.63 13.30 2.47
C VAL A 219 2.24 12.28 1.52
N ILE A 220 1.54 11.94 0.45
CA ILE A 220 2.08 11.08 -0.61
C ILE A 220 2.27 11.87 -1.89
N ASP A 221 3.28 11.47 -2.66
CA ASP A 221 3.58 12.04 -3.96
C ASP A 221 4.18 11.00 -4.93
N ASP A 222 4.09 11.29 -6.22
CA ASP A 222 4.70 10.56 -7.33
C ASP A 222 4.49 9.03 -7.25
N THR A 223 3.26 8.62 -6.93
CA THR A 223 2.94 7.19 -6.87
C THR A 223 2.83 6.62 -8.28
N LYS A 224 3.63 5.59 -8.57
CA LYS A 224 3.72 4.98 -9.89
C LYS A 224 3.60 3.47 -9.82
N LEU A 225 2.98 2.90 -10.85
CA LEU A 225 2.94 1.47 -11.14
C LEU A 225 3.64 1.24 -12.48
N TYR A 226 4.69 0.43 -12.47
CA TYR A 226 5.45 0.03 -13.64
C TYR A 226 5.25 -1.46 -13.91
N LEU A 227 5.28 -1.83 -15.19
CA LEU A 227 5.29 -3.22 -15.63
C LEU A 227 6.53 -3.41 -16.48
N VAL A 228 7.37 -4.41 -16.18
CA VAL A 228 8.53 -4.73 -17.02
C VAL A 228 8.05 -5.31 -18.35
N ASN A 229 7.11 -6.25 -18.31
CA ASN A 229 6.54 -6.87 -19.51
C ASN A 229 5.12 -6.33 -19.74
N ALA A 230 5.03 -5.11 -20.29
CA ALA A 230 3.76 -4.40 -20.43
C ALA A 230 2.91 -4.81 -21.66
N SER A 231 3.46 -5.53 -22.64
CA SER A 231 2.86 -5.72 -23.97
C SER A 231 1.42 -6.24 -23.94
N ARG A 232 1.14 -7.23 -23.08
CA ARG A 232 -0.20 -7.80 -22.90
C ARG A 232 -1.19 -6.77 -22.34
N VAL A 233 -0.77 -6.02 -21.31
CA VAL A 233 -1.59 -5.00 -20.65
C VAL A 233 -1.82 -3.83 -21.60
N ALA A 234 -0.79 -3.36 -22.30
CA ALA A 234 -0.89 -2.29 -23.29
C ALA A 234 -1.89 -2.64 -24.41
N ALA A 235 -1.84 -3.88 -24.92
CA ALA A 235 -2.81 -4.35 -25.92
C ALA A 235 -4.25 -4.35 -25.37
N SER A 236 -4.45 -4.73 -24.10
CA SER A 236 -5.76 -4.68 -23.45
C SER A 236 -6.28 -3.26 -23.28
N VAL A 237 -5.40 -2.32 -22.87
CA VAL A 237 -5.74 -0.90 -22.75
C VAL A 237 -6.14 -0.33 -24.11
N LYS A 238 -5.36 -0.60 -25.16
CA LYS A 238 -5.67 -0.16 -26.53
C LYS A 238 -7.07 -0.62 -26.97
N ARG A 239 -7.36 -1.92 -26.83
CA ARG A 239 -8.69 -2.49 -27.17
C ARG A 239 -9.82 -1.84 -26.37
N LYS A 240 -9.59 -1.56 -25.09
CA LYS A 240 -10.58 -0.90 -24.23
C LYS A 240 -10.89 0.51 -24.74
N VAL A 241 -9.86 1.33 -25.00
CA VAL A 241 -10.01 2.70 -25.51
C VAL A 241 -10.75 2.72 -26.84
N GLU A 242 -10.39 1.83 -27.77
CA GLU A 242 -11.07 1.70 -29.07
C GLU A 242 -12.55 1.34 -28.90
N ARG A 243 -12.88 0.42 -27.98
CA ARG A 243 -14.26 0.05 -27.68
C ARG A 243 -15.06 1.20 -27.08
N GLU A 244 -14.46 1.97 -26.17
CA GLU A 244 -15.10 3.14 -25.57
C GLU A 244 -15.36 4.25 -26.60
N ALA A 245 -14.42 4.50 -27.51
CA ALA A 245 -14.59 5.45 -28.60
C ALA A 245 -15.74 5.04 -29.54
N ARG A 246 -15.81 3.75 -29.93
CA ARG A 246 -16.91 3.22 -30.76
C ARG A 246 -18.28 3.38 -30.08
N ARG A 247 -18.36 3.04 -28.79
CA ARG A 247 -19.60 3.18 -28.00
C ARG A 247 -20.04 4.64 -27.92
N LYS A 248 -19.11 5.58 -27.72
CA LYS A 248 -19.42 7.00 -27.68
C LYS A 248 -19.91 7.53 -29.03
N ALA A 249 -19.32 7.07 -30.14
CA ALA A 249 -19.79 7.42 -31.48
C ALA A 249 -21.21 6.91 -31.74
N GLN A 250 -21.55 5.70 -31.29
CA GLN A 250 -22.89 5.11 -31.43
C GLN A 250 -23.96 5.81 -30.59
N MET A 251 -23.61 6.35 -29.42
CA MET A 251 -24.57 7.09 -28.58
C MET A 251 -24.84 8.52 -29.08
N ASN A 252 -23.96 9.05 -29.94
CA ASN A 252 -24.05 10.40 -30.49
C ASN A 252 -24.60 10.42 -31.93
N ALA A 253 -24.93 9.25 -32.48
CA ALA A 253 -25.57 9.07 -33.79
C ALA A 253 -27.06 8.76 -33.58
#